data_AF-A0AAE2A310-F1
#
_entry.id   AF-A0AAE2A310-F1
#
_cell.length_a   1.000
_cell.length_b   1.000
_cell.length_c   1.000
_cell.angle_alpha   90.00
_cell.angle_beta   90.00
_cell.angle_gamma   90.00
#
_symmetry.space_group_name_H-M   'P 1'
#
loop_
_entity.id
_entity.type
_entity.pdbx_description
1 polymer ?
#
loop_
_entity_poly.entity_id
_entity_poly.type
_entity_poly.pdbx_seq_one_letter_code
_entity_poly.pdbx_strand_id
1 'polypeptide(L)'
;MSPYVDYTTGRCKPWTTVLAELPSTEQKLYREFVKKSLSNLQEGNTQLYCQKRRRLHKLAHDSFVALFAINSGENESVLISTPWDDDYEISKGANGTRIISFKLRGGLQPVSFKVTAPFIKQFKKFIALRNHILEDEYHNNLFLGFDYRTFSGFRQLDENCIRNLCIQMQSMVDPAFPILSYKRLRAYKDSWLVKNYGNDTAAALLHHSDKTQRENYTNVEEKEAVDSVIIAVKKVVSFLNIEKNVPIPSGACSGAKPTSSISIPLGYEPDCKNSRGCLFCDEYRTTADEESIHKLYSLEYITKKFLGTCDDLDHFNTIHKPALDIIDLILKRIITLKPELTGESLAIRRKVYQDHALTEYWEIYLSRLMKIGAIR
;
A
#
# COMPACT_ATOMS: atom_id res chain seq x y z
N MET A 1 -1.19 -10.55 22.15
CA MET A 1 -2.33 -10.60 21.20
C MET A 1 -3.39 -11.54 21.77
N SER A 2 -4.68 -11.31 21.54
CA SER A 2 -5.77 -12.13 22.09
C SER A 2 -5.82 -13.48 21.36
N PRO A 3 -5.89 -14.62 22.07
CA PRO A 3 -5.96 -15.93 21.42
C PRO A 3 -7.29 -16.18 20.67
N TYR A 4 -8.32 -15.37 20.95
CA TYR A 4 -9.65 -15.53 20.37
C TYR A 4 -9.83 -14.87 19.01
N VAL A 5 -8.81 -14.17 18.50
CA VAL A 5 -8.87 -13.43 17.24
C VAL A 5 -7.96 -14.09 16.23
N ASP A 6 -8.48 -14.33 15.03
CA ASP A 6 -7.67 -14.63 13.87
C ASP A 6 -7.18 -13.30 13.28
N TYR A 7 -5.90 -13.00 13.48
CA TYR A 7 -5.27 -11.77 13.00
C TYR A 7 -5.07 -11.75 11.48
N THR A 8 -5.20 -12.89 10.80
CA THR A 8 -5.15 -12.99 9.34
C THR A 8 -6.47 -12.58 8.71
N THR A 9 -7.59 -12.70 9.43
CA THR A 9 -8.92 -12.32 8.90
C THR A 9 -9.53 -11.15 9.67
N GLY A 10 -8.98 -10.78 10.82
CA GLY A 10 -9.51 -9.78 11.74
C GLY A 10 -10.79 -10.22 12.47
N ARG A 11 -11.18 -11.49 12.36
CA ARG A 11 -12.42 -12.03 12.93
C ARG A 11 -12.17 -12.79 14.24
N CYS A 12 -13.18 -12.88 15.09
CA CYS A 12 -13.13 -13.80 16.22
C CYS A 12 -13.15 -15.25 15.68
N LYS A 13 -12.25 -16.09 16.18
CA LYS A 13 -12.22 -17.52 15.84
C LYS A 13 -13.51 -18.20 16.30
N PRO A 14 -14.05 -19.20 15.56
CA PRO A 14 -15.19 -19.99 16.04
C PRO A 14 -14.90 -20.65 17.39
N TRP A 15 -15.93 -20.82 18.22
CA TRP A 15 -15.79 -21.47 19.54
C TRP A 15 -15.14 -22.85 19.45
N THR A 16 -15.50 -23.65 18.43
CA THR A 16 -14.93 -24.97 18.19
C THR A 16 -13.42 -24.92 17.98
N THR A 17 -12.94 -23.94 17.22
CA THR A 17 -11.51 -23.69 17.00
C THR A 17 -10.81 -23.25 18.28
N VAL A 18 -11.40 -22.31 19.04
CA VAL A 18 -10.83 -21.85 20.31
C VAL A 18 -10.75 -22.98 21.33
N LEU A 19 -11.78 -23.81 21.45
CA LEU A 19 -11.80 -24.94 22.39
C LEU A 19 -10.76 -26.01 22.01
N ALA A 20 -10.54 -26.25 20.72
CA ALA A 20 -9.50 -27.17 20.25
C ALA A 20 -8.08 -26.65 20.56
N GLU A 21 -7.83 -25.35 20.40
CA GLU A 21 -6.54 -24.72 20.68
C GLU A 21 -6.30 -24.49 22.19
N LEU A 22 -7.36 -24.18 22.94
CA LEU A 22 -7.32 -23.82 24.35
C LEU A 22 -8.46 -24.52 25.13
N PRO A 23 -8.29 -25.83 25.44
CA PRO A 23 -9.33 -26.65 26.08
C PRO A 23 -9.79 -26.17 27.45
N SER A 24 -8.94 -25.44 28.17
CA SER A 24 -9.22 -24.87 29.50
C SER A 24 -10.00 -23.56 29.46
N THR A 25 -10.29 -23.01 28.28
CA THR A 25 -11.03 -21.75 28.16
C THR A 25 -12.48 -21.95 28.55
N GLU A 26 -13.01 -21.09 29.41
CA GLU A 26 -14.44 -21.09 29.72
C GLU A 26 -15.26 -20.48 28.58
N GLN A 27 -16.32 -21.18 28.16
CA GLN A 27 -17.20 -20.69 27.09
C GLN A 27 -17.82 -19.33 27.41
N LYS A 28 -18.08 -19.06 28.70
CA LYS A 28 -18.60 -17.77 29.17
C LYS A 28 -17.62 -16.63 28.86
N LEU A 29 -16.34 -16.79 29.20
CA LEU A 29 -15.30 -15.79 28.94
C LEU A 29 -15.14 -15.51 27.44
N TYR A 30 -15.15 -16.55 26.61
CA TYR A 30 -15.12 -16.39 25.15
C TYR A 30 -16.33 -15.60 24.64
N ARG A 31 -17.55 -15.93 25.09
CA ARG A 31 -18.77 -15.22 24.68
C ARG A 31 -18.74 -13.75 25.09
N GLU A 32 -18.29 -13.45 26.30
CA GLU A 32 -18.12 -12.07 26.78
C GLU A 32 -17.09 -11.31 25.93
N PHE A 33 -15.96 -11.93 25.59
CA PHE A 33 -14.95 -11.35 24.72
C PHE A 33 -15.52 -11.04 23.32
N VAL A 34 -16.23 -11.99 22.69
CA VAL A 34 -16.82 -11.79 21.36
C VAL A 34 -17.86 -10.68 21.39
N LYS A 35 -18.77 -10.69 22.37
CA LYS A 35 -19.78 -9.65 22.54
C LYS A 35 -19.14 -8.27 22.68
N LYS A 36 -18.13 -8.15 23.55
CA LYS A 36 -17.40 -6.88 23.75
C LYS A 36 -16.66 -6.44 22.48
N SER A 37 -16.03 -7.38 21.77
CA SER A 37 -15.30 -7.08 20.53
C SER A 37 -16.22 -6.59 19.42
N LEU A 38 -17.38 -7.22 19.23
CA LEU A 38 -18.39 -6.79 18.27
C LEU A 38 -18.99 -5.44 18.64
N SER A 39 -19.32 -5.21 19.93
CA SER A 39 -19.80 -3.92 20.41
C SER A 39 -18.79 -2.80 20.15
N ASN A 40 -17.50 -3.05 20.43
CA ASN A 40 -16.43 -2.08 20.17
C ASN A 40 -16.28 -1.80 18.67
N LEU A 41 -16.44 -2.81 17.80
CA LEU A 41 -16.39 -2.64 16.35
C LEU A 41 -17.57 -1.80 15.86
N GLN A 42 -18.78 -2.07 16.36
CA GLN A 42 -19.96 -1.29 16.03
C GLN A 42 -19.82 0.17 16.47
N GLU A 43 -19.39 0.41 17.72
CA GLU A 43 -19.09 1.75 18.21
C GLU A 43 -18.01 2.44 17.35
N GLY A 44 -16.96 1.70 16.99
CA GLY A 44 -15.93 2.14 16.04
C GLY A 44 -16.45 2.50 14.66
N ASN A 45 -17.57 1.92 14.21
CA ASN A 45 -18.14 2.21 12.91
C ASN A 45 -19.15 3.36 12.95
N THR A 46 -19.81 3.58 14.08
CA THR A 46 -20.86 4.60 14.23
C THR A 46 -20.37 5.92 14.82
N GLN A 47 -19.36 5.88 15.71
CA GLN A 47 -18.86 7.06 16.42
C GLN A 47 -17.48 7.46 15.90
N LEU A 48 -17.41 8.63 15.25
CA LEU A 48 -16.17 9.16 14.66
C LEU A 48 -15.07 9.39 15.71
N TYR A 49 -15.46 9.77 16.92
CA TYR A 49 -14.54 10.16 18.01
C TYR A 49 -14.39 9.10 19.10
N CYS A 50 -14.75 7.85 18.84
CA CYS A 50 -14.50 6.80 19.82
C CYS A 50 -12.99 6.60 20.03
N GLN A 51 -12.61 6.09 21.20
CA GLN A 51 -11.21 5.94 21.61
C GLN A 51 -10.37 5.13 20.58
N LYS A 52 -10.99 4.16 19.90
CA LYS A 52 -10.33 3.33 18.88
C LYS A 52 -9.99 4.14 17.63
N ARG A 53 -10.94 4.93 17.11
CA ARG A 53 -10.69 5.82 15.98
C ARG A 53 -9.66 6.87 16.32
N ARG A 54 -9.74 7.48 17.51
CA ARG A 54 -8.73 8.45 17.97
C ARG A 54 -7.31 7.87 17.98
N ARG A 55 -7.15 6.61 18.42
CA ARG A 55 -5.85 5.90 18.33
C ARG A 55 -5.39 5.71 16.88
N LEU A 56 -6.31 5.41 15.96
CA LEU A 56 -6.01 5.31 14.52
C LEU A 56 -5.62 6.66 13.92
N HIS A 57 -6.27 7.76 14.32
CA HIS A 57 -5.90 9.10 13.91
C HIS A 57 -4.47 9.44 14.34
N LYS A 58 -4.09 9.15 15.59
CA LYS A 58 -2.71 9.32 16.08
C LYS A 58 -1.72 8.47 15.29
N LEU A 59 -2.06 7.21 15.03
CA LEU A 59 -1.21 6.34 14.23
C LEU A 59 -1.03 6.86 12.79
N ALA A 60 -2.11 7.33 12.15
CA ALA A 60 -2.06 7.90 10.81
C ALA A 60 -1.25 9.20 10.77
N HIS A 61 -1.40 10.05 11.78
CA HIS A 61 -0.61 11.26 11.96
C HIS A 61 0.89 10.93 12.06
N ASP A 62 1.29 10.06 12.99
CA ASP A 62 2.70 9.74 13.22
C ASP A 62 3.33 8.99 12.03
N SER A 63 2.54 8.15 11.35
CA SER A 63 2.96 7.52 10.10
C SER A 63 3.19 8.55 8.99
N PHE A 64 2.36 9.59 8.91
CA PHE A 64 2.55 10.67 7.96
C PHE A 64 3.81 11.50 8.27
N VAL A 65 4.11 11.77 9.55
CA VAL A 65 5.37 12.42 9.96
C VAL A 65 6.56 11.65 9.40
N ALA A 66 6.58 10.32 9.53
CA ALA A 66 7.65 9.49 8.98
C ALA A 66 7.73 9.57 7.44
N LEU A 67 6.58 9.52 6.75
CA LEU A 67 6.53 9.68 5.28
C LEU A 67 7.04 11.04 4.83
N PHE A 68 6.66 12.11 5.55
CA PHE A 68 7.11 13.46 5.27
C PHE A 68 8.61 13.60 5.52
N ALA A 69 9.14 13.02 6.60
CA ALA A 69 10.58 13.00 6.89
C ALA A 69 11.38 12.35 5.74
N ILE A 70 10.90 11.21 5.21
CA ILE A 70 11.53 10.55 4.06
C ILE A 70 11.43 11.42 2.80
N ASN A 71 10.27 12.02 2.53
CA ASN A 71 10.02 12.72 1.28
C ASN A 71 10.65 14.11 1.22
N SER A 72 10.71 14.82 2.36
CA SER A 72 11.39 16.12 2.49
C SER A 72 12.88 15.94 2.75
N GLY A 73 13.28 14.91 3.49
CA GLY A 73 14.65 14.70 3.96
C GLY A 73 14.97 15.52 5.22
N GLU A 74 14.00 16.17 5.85
CA GLU A 74 14.24 17.02 7.01
C GLU A 74 14.57 16.24 8.29
N ASN A 75 15.26 16.91 9.22
CA ASN A 75 15.55 16.37 10.54
C ASN A 75 14.37 16.58 11.50
N GLU A 76 14.45 15.95 12.67
CA GLU A 76 13.38 16.03 13.67
C GLU A 76 13.11 17.46 14.16
N SER A 77 14.15 18.24 14.43
CA SER A 77 14.00 19.61 14.96
C SER A 77 13.27 20.54 13.98
N VAL A 78 13.53 20.38 12.67
CA VAL A 78 12.78 21.09 11.64
C VAL A 78 11.31 20.68 11.67
N LEU A 79 10.99 19.38 11.74
CA LEU A 79 9.58 18.94 11.79
C LEU A 79 8.85 19.43 13.05
N ILE A 80 9.49 19.38 14.22
CA ILE A 80 8.92 19.87 15.49
C ILE A 80 8.59 21.37 15.39
N SER A 81 9.53 22.15 14.85
CA SER A 81 9.41 23.61 14.75
C SER A 81 8.68 24.09 13.51
N THR A 82 8.26 23.19 12.59
CA THR A 82 7.63 23.57 11.32
C THR A 82 6.33 24.33 11.60
N PRO A 83 6.29 25.64 11.30
CA PRO A 83 5.08 26.41 11.47
C PRO A 83 4.05 26.04 10.40
N TRP A 84 2.80 26.48 10.54
CA TRP A 84 1.74 26.17 9.60
C TRP A 84 0.76 27.33 9.44
N ASP A 85 0.33 27.52 8.20
CA ASP A 85 -0.83 28.31 7.82
C ASP A 85 -1.59 27.51 6.75
N ASP A 86 -2.93 27.56 6.78
CA ASP A 86 -3.76 26.85 5.81
C ASP A 86 -3.65 27.44 4.40
N ASP A 87 -3.14 28.67 4.28
CA ASP A 87 -2.81 29.33 3.01
C ASP A 87 -1.46 28.85 2.45
N TYR A 88 -1.43 27.60 1.97
CA TYR A 88 -0.26 27.00 1.32
C TYR A 88 -0.39 26.91 -0.20
N GLU A 89 0.73 27.04 -0.89
CA GLU A 89 0.88 26.90 -2.33
C GLU A 89 1.71 25.66 -2.69
N ILE A 90 1.38 25.04 -3.83
CA ILE A 90 2.18 23.95 -4.40
C ILE A 90 2.68 24.38 -5.78
N SER A 91 3.97 24.67 -5.88
CA SER A 91 4.62 25.03 -7.15
C SER A 91 5.38 23.85 -7.76
N LYS A 92 5.72 23.97 -9.06
CA LYS A 92 6.56 22.99 -9.75
C LYS A 92 8.02 23.21 -9.36
N GLY A 93 8.70 22.15 -8.93
CA GLY A 93 10.13 22.12 -8.74
C GLY A 93 10.86 21.50 -9.93
N ALA A 94 12.20 21.51 -9.88
CA ALA A 94 13.03 20.83 -10.88
C ALA A 94 12.84 19.30 -10.83
N ASN A 95 13.09 18.63 -11.96
CA ASN A 95 13.19 17.16 -12.06
C ASN A 95 11.97 16.42 -11.49
N GLY A 96 10.76 16.88 -11.81
CA GLY A 96 9.51 16.23 -11.38
C GLY A 96 9.14 16.39 -9.91
N THR A 97 9.81 17.30 -9.18
CA THR A 97 9.47 17.62 -7.78
C THR A 97 8.42 18.70 -7.66
N ARG A 98 7.90 18.84 -6.45
CA ARG A 98 6.94 19.86 -6.03
C ARG A 98 7.49 20.57 -4.81
N ILE A 99 7.22 21.86 -4.75
CA ILE A 99 7.60 22.68 -3.60
C ILE A 99 6.30 23.06 -2.91
N ILE A 100 6.15 22.62 -1.67
CA ILE A 100 5.07 23.05 -0.78
C ILE A 100 5.59 24.29 -0.08
N SER A 101 4.88 25.41 -0.16
CA SER A 101 5.27 26.66 0.48
C SER A 101 4.09 27.28 1.19
N PHE A 102 4.29 27.84 2.37
CA PHE A 102 3.26 28.58 3.09
C PHE A 102 3.86 29.82 3.74
N LYS A 103 3.05 30.88 3.80
CA LYS A 103 3.48 32.18 4.34
C LYS A 103 3.28 32.20 5.84
N LEU A 104 4.29 32.67 6.56
CA LEU A 104 4.18 32.89 7.99
C LEU A 104 3.48 34.22 8.27
N ARG A 105 2.49 34.23 9.18
CA ARG A 105 1.95 35.48 9.72
C ARG A 105 3.05 36.20 10.50
N GLY A 106 3.68 37.20 9.86
CA GLY A 106 4.76 38.01 10.42
C GLY A 106 6.19 37.59 10.05
N GLY A 107 6.39 36.57 9.21
CA GLY A 107 7.72 36.14 8.75
C GLY A 107 8.11 36.76 7.41
N LEU A 108 9.41 37.09 7.24
CA LEU A 108 9.95 37.68 6.01
C LEU A 108 10.08 36.69 4.84
N GLN A 109 10.13 35.38 5.11
CA GLN A 109 10.35 34.35 4.08
C GLN A 109 9.38 33.17 4.28
N PRO A 110 8.80 32.63 3.19
CA PRO A 110 7.96 31.44 3.26
C PRO A 110 8.78 30.21 3.66
N VAL A 111 8.17 29.33 4.46
CA VAL A 111 8.76 28.00 4.71
C VAL A 111 8.41 27.12 3.52
N SER A 112 9.42 26.48 2.93
CA SER A 112 9.24 25.67 1.73
C SER A 112 9.88 24.28 1.87
N PHE A 113 9.15 23.25 1.47
CA PHE A 113 9.63 21.87 1.44
C PHE A 113 9.58 21.30 0.02
N LYS A 114 10.70 20.72 -0.41
CA LYS A 114 10.80 20.02 -1.69
C LYS A 114 10.45 18.55 -1.53
N VAL A 115 9.42 18.11 -2.25
CA VAL A 115 8.88 16.75 -2.20
C VAL A 115 8.69 16.19 -3.61
N THR A 116 8.52 14.88 -3.71
CA THR A 116 8.19 14.20 -4.97
C THR A 116 6.75 14.50 -5.41
N ALA A 117 6.48 14.55 -6.72
CA ALA A 117 5.12 14.81 -7.21
C ALA A 117 4.05 13.81 -6.72
N PRO A 118 4.30 12.48 -6.63
CA PRO A 118 3.30 11.53 -6.12
C PRO A 118 2.90 11.80 -4.67
N PHE A 119 3.82 12.32 -3.84
CA PHE A 119 3.60 12.56 -2.41
C PHE A 119 2.54 13.63 -2.11
N ILE A 120 2.27 14.54 -3.05
CA ILE A 120 1.28 15.61 -2.87
C ILE A 120 -0.11 15.08 -2.53
N LYS A 121 -0.49 13.91 -3.06
CA LYS A 121 -1.78 13.29 -2.74
C LYS A 121 -1.86 12.93 -1.25
N GLN A 122 -0.80 12.36 -0.69
CA GLN A 122 -0.71 11.99 0.72
C GLN A 122 -0.66 13.25 1.59
N PHE A 123 0.07 14.29 1.19
CA PHE A 123 0.10 15.56 1.92
C PHE A 123 -1.30 16.18 2.07
N LYS A 124 -2.08 16.25 0.99
CA LYS A 124 -3.46 16.75 1.04
C LYS A 124 -4.36 15.91 1.96
N LYS A 125 -4.21 14.58 1.95
CA LYS A 125 -4.92 13.69 2.88
C LYS A 125 -4.53 13.98 4.33
N PHE A 126 -3.26 14.27 4.60
CA PHE A 126 -2.80 14.64 5.93
C PHE A 126 -3.38 15.98 6.40
N ILE A 127 -3.47 17.00 5.55
CA ILE A 127 -4.10 18.27 5.94
C ILE A 127 -5.56 18.05 6.36
N ALA A 128 -6.32 17.25 5.60
CA ALA A 128 -7.68 16.87 5.98
C ALA A 128 -7.73 16.12 7.33
N LEU A 129 -6.79 15.21 7.57
CA LEU A 129 -6.66 14.50 8.86
C LEU A 129 -6.32 15.45 10.01
N ARG A 130 -5.36 16.37 9.80
CA ARG A 130 -4.94 17.37 10.79
C ARG A 130 -6.11 18.25 11.20
N ASN A 131 -6.87 18.75 10.22
CA ASN A 131 -8.03 19.59 10.49
C ASN A 131 -9.15 18.79 11.19
N HIS A 132 -9.32 17.52 10.84
CA HIS A 132 -10.24 16.64 11.57
C HIS A 132 -9.83 16.37 13.02
N ILE A 133 -8.53 16.26 13.29
CA ILE A 133 -7.98 16.07 14.66
C ILE A 133 -8.15 17.34 15.49
N LEU A 134 -7.90 18.51 14.90
CA LEU A 134 -8.01 19.81 15.58
C LEU A 134 -9.46 20.26 15.76
N GLU A 135 -10.39 19.78 14.92
CA GLU A 135 -11.76 20.28 14.87
C GLU A 135 -11.76 21.81 14.67
N ASP A 136 -12.17 22.57 15.69
CA ASP A 136 -12.19 24.03 15.68
C ASP A 136 -11.00 24.67 16.43
N GLU A 137 -10.07 23.86 16.97
CA GLU A 137 -8.88 24.37 17.66
C GLU A 137 -7.80 24.83 16.67
N TYR A 138 -7.25 26.01 16.92
CA TYR A 138 -6.16 26.56 16.12
C TYR A 138 -4.79 26.13 16.68
N HIS A 139 -3.90 25.66 15.81
CA HIS A 139 -2.52 25.34 16.18
C HIS A 139 -1.51 25.81 15.11
N ASN A 140 -0.40 26.41 15.56
CA ASN A 140 0.59 27.09 14.73
C ASN A 140 1.61 26.17 14.05
N ASN A 141 1.65 24.87 14.37
CA ASN A 141 2.59 23.92 13.79
C ASN A 141 1.90 22.92 12.87
N LEU A 142 2.61 22.49 11.83
CA LEU A 142 2.09 21.54 10.83
C LEU A 142 1.84 20.17 11.47
N PHE A 143 2.78 19.71 12.29
CA PHE A 143 2.70 18.45 13.01
C PHE A 143 2.34 18.69 14.48
N LEU A 144 1.57 17.77 15.05
CA LEU A 144 0.93 17.94 16.35
C LEU A 144 1.42 16.90 17.37
N GLY A 145 1.72 17.36 18.57
CA GLY A 145 1.68 16.55 19.78
C GLY A 145 0.31 16.72 20.45
N PHE A 146 -0.31 15.63 20.90
CA PHE A 146 -1.64 15.67 21.55
C PHE A 146 -1.92 14.37 22.31
N ASP A 147 -2.83 14.41 23.29
CA ASP A 147 -3.34 13.19 23.91
C ASP A 147 -4.46 12.60 23.04
N TYR A 148 -4.19 11.47 22.39
CA TYR A 148 -5.16 10.79 21.54
C TYR A 148 -6.36 10.22 22.32
N ARG A 149 -6.28 10.04 23.64
CA ARG A 149 -7.41 9.51 24.42
C ARG A 149 -8.53 10.55 24.52
N THR A 150 -8.15 11.81 24.67
CA THR A 150 -9.05 12.94 24.88
C THR A 150 -9.16 13.87 23.68
N PHE A 151 -8.25 13.78 22.69
CA PHE A 151 -8.10 14.78 21.62
C PHE A 151 -7.93 16.19 22.21
N SER A 152 -6.99 16.31 23.14
CA SER A 152 -6.70 17.58 23.81
C SER A 152 -5.22 17.74 24.10
N GLY A 153 -4.84 18.92 24.62
CA GLY A 153 -3.46 19.23 24.95
C GLY A 153 -2.58 19.34 23.71
N PHE A 154 -3.11 19.96 22.65
CA PHE A 154 -2.38 20.22 21.42
C PHE A 154 -1.14 21.06 21.71
N ARG A 155 -0.01 20.59 21.20
CA ARG A 155 1.32 21.13 21.41
C ARG A 155 2.19 20.80 20.19
N GLN A 156 3.43 21.24 20.22
CA GLN A 156 4.43 20.84 19.23
C GLN A 156 4.59 19.32 19.19
N LEU A 157 4.99 18.79 18.04
CA LEU A 157 5.25 17.38 17.84
C LEU A 157 6.14 16.82 18.96
N ASP A 158 5.72 15.69 19.55
CA ASP A 158 6.51 15.03 20.58
C ASP A 158 7.85 14.53 20.00
N GLU A 159 8.93 14.72 20.74
CA GLU A 159 10.25 14.18 20.38
C GLU A 159 10.21 12.65 20.22
N ASN A 160 11.09 12.12 19.38
CA ASN A 160 11.21 10.70 19.08
C ASN A 160 9.92 10.10 18.46
N CYS A 161 9.10 10.92 17.77
CA CYS A 161 7.85 10.48 17.15
C CYS A 161 8.02 9.20 16.30
N ILE A 162 9.03 9.16 15.41
CA ILE A 162 9.30 8.00 14.55
C ILE A 162 9.74 6.77 15.35
N ARG A 163 10.54 6.96 16.41
CA ARG A 163 10.95 5.85 17.28
C ARG A 163 9.74 5.27 18.01
N ASN A 164 8.88 6.13 18.55
CA ASN A 164 7.66 5.73 19.24
C ASN A 164 6.71 5.00 18.29
N LEU A 165 6.59 5.45 17.04
CA LEU A 165 5.88 4.73 15.98
C LEU A 165 6.46 3.33 15.74
N CYS A 166 7.79 3.20 15.64
CA CYS A 166 8.43 1.90 15.45
C CYS A 166 8.19 0.95 16.62
N ILE A 167 8.29 1.44 17.87
CA ILE A 167 7.95 0.65 19.08
C ILE A 167 6.48 0.21 19.03
N GLN A 168 5.59 1.09 18.56
CA GLN A 168 4.19 0.75 18.38
C GLN A 168 4.02 -0.35 17.32
N MET A 169 4.73 -0.29 16.20
CA MET A 169 4.75 -1.34 15.17
C MET A 169 5.29 -2.67 15.72
N GLN A 170 6.34 -2.63 16.54
CA GLN A 170 6.87 -3.81 17.22
C GLN A 170 5.81 -4.49 18.10
N SER A 171 5.03 -3.68 18.82
CA SER A 171 3.99 -4.21 19.71
C SER A 171 2.75 -4.74 18.97
N MET A 172 2.43 -4.19 17.79
CA MET A 172 1.15 -4.43 17.11
C MET A 172 1.25 -5.31 15.86
N VAL A 173 2.37 -5.25 15.15
CA VAL A 173 2.51 -5.82 13.80
C VAL A 173 3.57 -6.91 13.78
N ASP A 174 4.80 -6.56 14.13
CA ASP A 174 5.95 -7.46 14.03
C ASP A 174 6.97 -7.13 15.12
N PRO A 175 7.18 -8.00 16.12
CA PRO A 175 8.18 -7.79 17.18
C PRO A 175 9.60 -7.51 16.65
N ALA A 176 9.93 -7.96 15.44
CA ALA A 176 11.22 -7.72 14.78
C ALA A 176 11.25 -6.44 13.92
N PHE A 177 10.17 -5.64 13.92
CA PHE A 177 10.11 -4.40 13.14
C PHE A 177 11.28 -3.47 13.50
N PRO A 178 12.10 -3.02 12.54
CA PRO A 178 13.34 -2.32 12.84
C PRO A 178 13.06 -0.90 13.34
N ILE A 179 13.90 -0.42 14.26
CA ILE A 179 13.85 0.96 14.75
C ILE A 179 14.45 1.89 13.70
N LEU A 180 13.62 2.78 13.17
CA LEU A 180 14.01 3.80 12.22
C LEU A 180 14.38 5.11 12.95
N SER A 181 15.31 5.85 12.36
CA SER A 181 15.66 7.21 12.78
C SER A 181 15.60 8.16 11.59
N TYR A 182 15.45 9.46 11.84
CA TYR A 182 15.48 10.48 10.79
C TYR A 182 16.75 10.39 9.94
N LYS A 183 17.89 10.08 10.57
CA LYS A 183 19.17 9.86 9.87
C LYS A 183 19.09 8.70 8.88
N ARG A 184 18.58 7.53 9.31
CA ARG A 184 18.41 6.34 8.44
C ARG A 184 17.46 6.62 7.28
N LEU A 185 16.36 7.33 7.55
CA LEU A 185 15.38 7.72 6.53
C LEU A 185 15.97 8.67 5.48
N ARG A 186 16.79 9.65 5.91
CA ARG A 186 17.48 10.58 5.01
C ARG A 186 18.53 9.87 4.16
N ALA A 187 19.33 8.97 4.75
CA ALA A 187 20.30 8.15 4.02
C ALA A 187 19.63 7.25 2.97
N TYR A 188 18.47 6.67 3.29
CA TYR A 188 17.69 5.91 2.32
C TYR A 188 17.21 6.78 1.14
N LYS A 189 16.63 7.95 1.43
CA LYS A 189 16.15 8.87 0.37
C LYS A 189 17.30 9.24 -0.57
N ASP A 190 18.48 9.51 -0.02
CA ASP A 190 19.69 9.81 -0.77
C ASP A 190 20.05 8.66 -1.73
N SER A 191 20.19 7.45 -1.20
CA SER A 191 20.47 6.25 -2.00
C SER A 191 19.42 5.99 -3.07
N TRP A 192 18.14 6.18 -2.75
CA TRP A 192 17.04 6.01 -3.70
C TRP A 192 17.11 7.07 -4.81
N LEU A 193 17.39 8.33 -4.48
CA LEU A 193 17.52 9.40 -5.47
C LEU A 193 18.72 9.16 -6.39
N VAL A 194 19.86 8.76 -5.85
CA VAL A 194 21.06 8.40 -6.63
C VAL A 194 20.74 7.27 -7.61
N LYS A 195 20.12 6.20 -7.13
CA LYS A 195 19.80 5.03 -7.95
C LYS A 195 18.84 5.35 -9.10
N ASN A 196 17.88 6.25 -8.89
CA ASN A 196 16.83 6.53 -9.87
C ASN A 196 17.12 7.76 -10.75
N TYR A 197 17.94 8.71 -10.29
CA TYR A 197 18.13 10.01 -10.94
C TYR A 197 19.60 10.47 -11.05
N GLY A 198 20.56 9.67 -10.57
CA GLY A 198 21.99 10.01 -10.56
C GLY A 198 22.42 10.92 -9.39
N ASN A 199 23.73 11.00 -9.17
CA ASN A 199 24.34 11.71 -8.04
C ASN A 199 24.05 13.22 -8.05
N ASP A 200 24.27 13.90 -9.17
CA ASP A 200 24.13 15.35 -9.27
C ASP A 200 22.69 15.81 -8.96
N THR A 201 21.70 15.03 -9.41
CA THR A 201 20.28 15.25 -9.12
C THR A 201 19.96 15.02 -7.64
N ALA A 202 20.55 13.99 -7.03
CA ALA A 202 20.33 13.66 -5.63
C ALA A 202 20.93 14.71 -4.67
N ALA A 203 22.15 15.20 -4.95
CA ALA A 203 22.80 16.27 -4.20
C ALA A 203 21.96 17.57 -4.22
N ALA A 204 21.49 17.96 -5.42
CA ALA A 204 20.61 19.11 -5.60
C ALA A 204 19.21 18.96 -4.96
N LEU A 205 18.80 17.73 -4.63
CA LEU A 205 17.52 17.42 -3.99
C LEU A 205 17.58 17.36 -2.46
N LEU A 206 18.76 17.15 -1.89
CA LEU A 206 18.96 16.94 -0.44
C LEU A 206 19.70 18.07 0.26
N HIS A 207 20.06 19.14 -0.47
CA HIS A 207 20.80 20.30 0.03
C HIS A 207 22.13 19.93 0.73
N HIS A 208 22.83 18.89 0.25
CA HIS A 208 24.13 18.45 0.77
C HIS A 208 25.24 18.58 -0.28
N SER A 209 26.48 18.74 0.16
CA SER A 209 27.68 18.69 -0.70
C SER A 209 28.08 17.24 -1.04
N ASP A 210 28.68 17.02 -2.22
CA ASP A 210 29.13 15.70 -2.74
C ASP A 210 29.95 14.85 -1.76
N LYS A 211 30.62 15.48 -0.79
CA LYS A 211 31.50 14.81 0.18
C LYS A 211 30.72 13.96 1.18
N THR A 212 29.55 14.41 1.64
CA THR A 212 28.72 13.71 2.63
C THR A 212 27.96 12.53 2.03
N GLN A 213 27.77 12.55 0.70
CA GLN A 213 27.02 11.54 -0.06
C GLN A 213 27.83 10.25 -0.26
N ARG A 214 29.16 10.34 -0.37
CA ARG A 214 30.05 9.17 -0.51
C ARG A 214 30.18 8.36 0.79
N GLU A 215 30.11 9.01 1.95
CA GLU A 215 30.23 8.33 3.26
C GLU A 215 28.96 7.56 3.65
N ASN A 216 27.78 7.99 3.18
CA ASN A 216 26.52 7.28 3.44
C ASN A 216 26.36 5.99 2.62
N TYR A 217 27.16 5.80 1.57
CA TYR A 217 27.12 4.60 0.70
C TYR A 217 27.67 3.34 1.40
N THR A 218 28.37 3.50 2.52
CA THR A 218 29.09 2.43 3.24
C THR A 218 28.28 1.69 4.31
N ASN A 219 27.08 2.16 4.70
CA ASN A 219 26.28 1.51 5.75
C ASN A 219 25.23 0.55 5.18
N VAL A 220 25.67 -0.65 4.80
CA VAL A 220 24.84 -1.74 4.28
C VAL A 220 23.68 -2.10 5.23
N GLU A 221 23.94 -2.14 6.54
CA GLU A 221 22.95 -2.47 7.57
C GLU A 221 21.82 -1.42 7.70
N GLU A 222 22.10 -0.15 7.38
CA GLU A 222 21.09 0.91 7.42
C GLU A 222 20.09 0.77 6.27
N LYS A 223 20.57 0.32 5.11
CA LYS A 223 19.76 0.10 3.90
C LYS A 223 18.85 -1.12 4.04
N GLU A 224 19.39 -2.24 4.52
CA GLU A 224 18.63 -3.48 4.69
C GLU A 224 17.43 -3.30 5.62
N ALA A 225 17.58 -2.51 6.69
CA ALA A 225 16.49 -2.23 7.62
C ALA A 225 15.37 -1.39 6.98
N VAL A 226 15.71 -0.38 6.17
CA VAL A 226 14.69 0.46 5.52
C VAL A 226 13.99 -0.30 4.39
N ASP A 227 14.74 -1.06 3.59
CA ASP A 227 14.16 -1.95 2.56
C ASP A 227 13.21 -2.98 3.20
N SER A 228 13.57 -3.55 4.35
CA SER A 228 12.71 -4.45 5.12
C SER A 228 11.42 -3.79 5.59
N VAL A 229 11.48 -2.55 6.09
CA VAL A 229 10.26 -1.78 6.44
C VAL A 229 9.39 -1.54 5.22
N ILE A 230 9.98 -1.15 4.09
CA ILE A 230 9.21 -0.90 2.86
C ILE A 230 8.52 -2.18 2.40
N ILE A 231 9.19 -3.33 2.46
CA ILE A 231 8.59 -4.63 2.15
C ILE A 231 7.45 -4.95 3.13
N ALA A 232 7.66 -4.75 4.43
CA ALA A 232 6.64 -5.00 5.46
C ALA A 232 5.41 -4.08 5.27
N VAL A 233 5.63 -2.78 5.04
CA VAL A 233 4.57 -1.80 4.78
C VAL A 233 3.86 -2.12 3.47
N LYS A 234 4.56 -2.49 2.40
CA LYS A 234 3.92 -2.93 1.14
C LYS A 234 3.04 -4.16 1.36
N LYS A 235 3.48 -5.13 2.16
CA LYS A 235 2.69 -6.32 2.52
C LYS A 235 1.45 -5.93 3.33
N VAL A 236 1.60 -5.09 4.36
CA VAL A 236 0.48 -4.60 5.18
C VAL A 236 -0.50 -3.75 4.36
N VAL A 237 -0.01 -2.84 3.53
CA VAL A 237 -0.85 -2.02 2.63
C VAL A 237 -1.54 -2.89 1.59
N SER A 238 -0.87 -3.90 1.02
CA SER A 238 -1.53 -4.85 0.09
C SER A 238 -2.65 -5.64 0.76
N PHE A 239 -2.53 -5.90 2.07
CA PHE A 239 -3.51 -6.59 2.87
C PHE A 239 -4.66 -5.67 3.32
N LEU A 240 -4.38 -4.39 3.59
CA LEU A 240 -5.34 -3.41 4.11
C LEU A 240 -6.04 -2.57 3.04
N ASN A 241 -5.46 -2.38 1.85
CA ASN A 241 -6.07 -1.65 0.73
C ASN A 241 -7.14 -2.50 0.04
N ILE A 242 -8.24 -2.72 0.73
CA ILE A 242 -9.56 -2.95 0.14
C ILE A 242 -10.17 -1.58 -0.20
N GLU A 243 -9.40 -0.66 -0.80
CA GLU A 243 -9.93 0.64 -1.23
C GLU A 243 -10.34 0.51 -2.70
N LYS A 244 -11.59 0.09 -2.88
CA LYS A 244 -12.34 -0.14 -4.13
C LYS A 244 -11.89 -1.35 -4.95
N ASN A 245 -12.84 -2.28 -5.13
CA ASN A 245 -12.79 -3.30 -6.17
C ASN A 245 -13.73 -2.86 -7.30
N VAL A 246 -13.19 -2.11 -8.26
CA VAL A 246 -13.89 -1.97 -9.54
C VAL A 246 -13.69 -3.30 -10.27
N PRO A 247 -14.77 -4.04 -10.61
CA PRO A 247 -14.63 -5.28 -11.35
C PRO A 247 -14.04 -4.97 -12.73
N ILE A 248 -12.98 -5.69 -13.08
CA ILE A 248 -12.39 -5.65 -14.42
C ILE A 248 -12.38 -7.08 -14.99
N PRO A 249 -12.24 -7.24 -16.32
CA PRO A 249 -12.29 -8.57 -16.93
C PRO A 249 -11.24 -9.58 -16.46
N SER A 250 -10.05 -9.10 -16.07
CA SER A 250 -8.97 -9.95 -15.56
C SER A 250 -9.01 -10.16 -14.04
N GLY A 251 -9.88 -9.45 -13.30
CA GLY A 251 -9.89 -9.44 -11.85
C GLY A 251 -10.61 -8.21 -11.28
N ALA A 252 -9.90 -7.40 -10.50
CA ALA A 252 -10.40 -6.14 -9.97
C ALA A 252 -9.34 -5.01 -10.06
N CYS A 253 -9.76 -3.78 -9.80
CA CYS A 253 -8.92 -2.59 -9.86
C CYS A 253 -9.24 -1.62 -8.72
N SER A 254 -8.23 -0.89 -8.24
CA SER A 254 -8.40 0.21 -7.29
C SER A 254 -9.20 1.41 -7.84
N GLY A 255 -9.34 1.49 -9.17
CA GLY A 255 -9.96 2.61 -9.89
C GLY A 255 -9.04 3.81 -10.12
N ALA A 256 -7.74 3.70 -9.81
CA ALA A 256 -6.75 4.72 -10.12
C ALA A 256 -6.22 4.59 -11.57
N LYS A 257 -5.50 5.62 -12.03
CA LYS A 257 -4.85 5.60 -13.36
C LYS A 257 -3.74 4.55 -13.38
N PRO A 258 -3.52 3.86 -14.50
CA PRO A 258 -2.56 2.78 -14.57
C PRO A 258 -1.14 3.33 -14.39
N THR A 259 -0.39 2.72 -13.48
CA THR A 259 1.07 2.86 -13.38
C THR A 259 1.72 1.51 -13.64
N SER A 260 2.92 1.59 -14.22
CA SER A 260 3.69 0.44 -14.63
C SER A 260 4.52 -0.12 -13.49
N SER A 261 4.42 -1.44 -13.29
CA SER A 261 5.39 -2.19 -12.50
C SER A 261 6.74 -2.31 -13.27
N ILE A 262 7.77 -2.79 -12.59
CA ILE A 262 9.09 -3.03 -13.20
C ILE A 262 9.02 -4.32 -14.04
N SER A 263 9.52 -4.30 -15.27
CA SER A 263 9.59 -5.42 -16.23
C SER A 263 8.26 -5.84 -16.88
N ILE A 264 7.77 -5.04 -17.84
CA ILE A 264 6.56 -5.33 -18.62
C ILE A 264 6.93 -6.00 -19.97
N PRO A 265 6.34 -7.16 -20.31
CA PRO A 265 6.49 -7.74 -21.64
C PRO A 265 5.82 -6.88 -22.72
N LEU A 266 6.38 -6.89 -23.94
CA LEU A 266 5.80 -6.18 -25.08
C LEU A 266 4.35 -6.62 -25.32
N GLY A 267 3.43 -5.66 -25.42
CA GLY A 267 1.99 -5.92 -25.63
C GLY A 267 1.19 -6.20 -24.36
N TYR A 268 1.82 -6.08 -23.18
CA TYR A 268 1.20 -6.15 -21.86
C TYR A 268 1.29 -4.83 -21.08
N GLU A 269 1.51 -3.72 -21.78
CA GLU A 269 1.53 -2.39 -21.18
C GLU A 269 0.19 -2.11 -20.48
N PRO A 270 0.22 -1.63 -19.22
CA PRO A 270 -1.00 -1.26 -18.49
C PRO A 270 -1.81 -0.18 -19.22
N ASP A 271 -2.88 -0.60 -19.89
CA ASP A 271 -3.87 0.28 -20.53
C ASP A 271 -5.27 -0.10 -20.03
N CYS A 272 -5.98 0.84 -19.41
CA CYS A 272 -7.35 0.60 -18.94
C CYS A 272 -8.34 0.21 -20.05
N LYS A 273 -8.00 0.44 -21.33
CA LYS A 273 -8.79 -0.02 -22.49
C LYS A 273 -8.54 -1.48 -22.83
N ASN A 274 -7.41 -2.06 -22.43
CA ASN A 274 -7.02 -3.43 -22.74
C ASN A 274 -6.70 -4.22 -21.45
N SER A 275 -7.61 -5.12 -21.08
CA SER A 275 -7.50 -5.86 -19.82
C SER A 275 -6.36 -6.89 -19.77
N ARG A 276 -5.66 -7.15 -20.88
CA ARG A 276 -4.49 -8.04 -20.91
C ARG A 276 -3.31 -7.49 -20.10
N GLY A 277 -3.04 -6.20 -20.19
CA GLY A 277 -1.94 -5.54 -19.48
C GLY A 277 -2.22 -5.29 -18.00
N CYS A 278 -3.46 -5.50 -17.54
CA CYS A 278 -3.83 -5.24 -16.16
C CYS A 278 -3.01 -6.05 -15.15
N LEU A 279 -2.57 -7.27 -15.45
CA LEU A 279 -1.75 -8.09 -14.54
C LEU A 279 -0.42 -7.43 -14.15
N PHE A 280 0.09 -6.49 -14.96
CA PHE A 280 1.34 -5.78 -14.75
C PHE A 280 1.14 -4.34 -14.23
N CYS A 281 -0.11 -3.99 -13.90
CA CYS A 281 -0.49 -2.70 -13.35
C CYS A 281 -0.41 -2.71 -11.82
N ASP A 282 0.17 -1.67 -11.20
CA ASP A 282 0.22 -1.55 -9.74
C ASP A 282 -1.18 -1.40 -9.10
N GLU A 283 -2.18 -1.07 -9.91
CA GLU A 283 -3.57 -0.90 -9.50
C GLU A 283 -4.41 -2.17 -9.63
N TYR A 284 -3.81 -3.26 -10.13
CA TYR A 284 -4.45 -4.57 -10.21
C TYR A 284 -4.77 -5.11 -8.81
N ARG A 285 -5.98 -5.61 -8.65
CA ARG A 285 -6.48 -6.26 -7.44
C ARG A 285 -7.13 -7.58 -7.84
N THR A 286 -7.19 -8.51 -6.91
CA THR A 286 -7.96 -9.75 -7.07
C THR A 286 -8.57 -10.13 -5.73
N THR A 287 -9.71 -10.81 -5.76
CA THR A 287 -10.30 -11.43 -4.57
C THR A 287 -10.10 -12.93 -4.59
N ALA A 288 -10.12 -13.54 -3.41
CA ALA A 288 -10.09 -14.98 -3.25
C ALA A 288 -11.53 -15.51 -3.29
N ASP A 289 -12.12 -15.55 -4.48
CA ASP A 289 -13.47 -16.03 -4.76
C ASP A 289 -13.55 -16.74 -6.12
N GLU A 290 -14.68 -17.41 -6.38
CA GLU A 290 -14.91 -18.17 -7.61
C GLU A 290 -14.85 -17.29 -8.87
N GLU A 291 -15.42 -16.08 -8.81
CA GLU A 291 -15.46 -15.16 -9.94
C GLU A 291 -14.05 -14.74 -10.39
N SER A 292 -13.17 -14.42 -9.44
CA SER A 292 -11.78 -14.06 -9.74
C SER A 292 -11.00 -15.25 -10.32
N ILE A 293 -11.22 -16.45 -9.77
CA ILE A 293 -10.62 -17.68 -10.30
C ILE A 293 -11.07 -17.92 -11.76
N HIS A 294 -12.35 -17.72 -12.06
CA HIS A 294 -12.90 -17.90 -13.41
C HIS A 294 -12.34 -16.88 -14.41
N LYS A 295 -12.20 -15.61 -14.02
CA LYS A 295 -11.55 -14.57 -14.83
C LYS A 295 -10.09 -14.91 -15.13
N LEU A 296 -9.34 -15.38 -14.14
CA LEU A 296 -7.93 -15.77 -14.29
C LEU A 296 -7.76 -16.96 -15.24
N TYR A 297 -8.57 -18.02 -15.09
CA TYR A 297 -8.52 -19.15 -16.01
C TYR A 297 -8.95 -18.77 -17.43
N SER A 298 -9.92 -17.87 -17.58
CA SER A 298 -10.33 -17.36 -18.90
C SER A 298 -9.21 -16.59 -19.59
N LEU A 299 -8.49 -15.73 -18.85
CA LEU A 299 -7.31 -15.02 -19.34
C LEU A 299 -6.15 -15.98 -19.66
N GLU A 300 -5.91 -16.99 -18.82
CA GLU A 300 -4.90 -18.02 -19.07
C GLU A 300 -5.19 -18.76 -20.38
N TYR A 301 -6.44 -19.19 -20.58
CA TYR A 301 -6.89 -19.89 -21.78
C TYR A 301 -6.62 -19.05 -23.04
N ILE A 302 -7.03 -17.78 -23.05
CA ILE A 302 -6.82 -16.88 -24.18
C ILE A 302 -5.34 -16.61 -24.42
N THR A 303 -4.56 -16.42 -23.35
CA THR A 303 -3.12 -16.20 -23.46
C THR A 303 -2.45 -17.40 -24.14
N LYS A 304 -2.85 -18.63 -23.84
CA LYS A 304 -2.33 -19.84 -24.49
C LYS A 304 -2.74 -19.96 -25.96
N LYS A 305 -3.85 -19.36 -26.40
CA LYS A 305 -4.27 -19.37 -27.81
C LYS A 305 -3.34 -18.57 -28.73
N PHE A 306 -2.58 -17.62 -28.19
CA PHE A 306 -1.54 -16.91 -28.95
C PHE A 306 -0.34 -17.80 -29.33
N LEU A 307 -0.22 -19.03 -28.81
CA LEU A 307 0.82 -19.95 -29.26
C LEU A 307 0.73 -20.20 -30.77
N GLY A 308 -0.48 -20.28 -31.33
CA GLY A 308 -0.69 -20.48 -32.77
C GLY A 308 -0.37 -19.26 -33.64
N THR A 309 -0.02 -18.12 -33.01
CA THR A 309 0.26 -16.84 -33.67
C THR A 309 1.73 -16.44 -33.58
N CYS A 310 2.50 -17.13 -32.74
CA CYS A 310 3.94 -16.95 -32.61
C CYS A 310 4.68 -17.84 -33.61
N ASP A 311 5.86 -17.39 -34.05
CA ASP A 311 6.70 -18.13 -35.00
C ASP A 311 7.19 -19.46 -34.41
N ASP A 312 7.52 -19.47 -33.12
CA ASP A 312 7.96 -20.63 -32.38
C ASP A 312 7.62 -20.51 -30.88
N LEU A 313 7.96 -21.56 -30.13
CA LEU A 313 7.72 -21.65 -28.70
C LEU A 313 8.58 -20.65 -27.90
N ASP A 314 9.75 -20.27 -28.39
CA ASP A 314 10.64 -19.32 -27.70
C ASP A 314 10.12 -17.89 -27.82
N HIS A 315 9.60 -17.52 -29.00
CA HIS A 315 8.86 -16.29 -29.23
C HIS A 315 7.63 -16.21 -28.31
N PHE A 316 6.84 -17.29 -28.24
CA PHE A 316 5.71 -17.35 -27.31
C PHE A 316 6.14 -17.20 -25.85
N ASN A 317 7.19 -17.92 -25.44
CA ASN A 317 7.69 -17.86 -24.08
C ASN A 317 8.22 -16.47 -23.71
N THR A 318 8.86 -15.78 -24.65
CA THR A 318 9.39 -14.43 -24.43
C THR A 318 8.27 -13.43 -24.16
N ILE A 319 7.14 -13.53 -24.87
CA ILE A 319 6.05 -12.54 -24.80
C ILE A 319 5.01 -12.91 -23.73
N HIS A 320 4.56 -14.17 -23.72
CA HIS A 320 3.33 -14.57 -23.02
C HIS A 320 3.57 -15.33 -21.71
N LYS A 321 4.71 -16.02 -21.58
CA LYS A 321 5.03 -16.78 -20.36
C LYS A 321 5.03 -15.93 -19.09
N PRO A 322 5.54 -14.67 -19.07
CA PRO A 322 5.48 -13.85 -17.87
C PRO A 322 4.05 -13.63 -17.36
N ALA A 323 3.07 -13.49 -18.27
CA ALA A 323 1.66 -13.35 -17.89
C ALA A 323 1.09 -14.67 -17.33
N LEU A 324 1.45 -15.81 -17.92
CA LEU A 324 1.05 -17.13 -17.43
C LEU A 324 1.62 -17.42 -16.03
N ASP A 325 2.89 -17.08 -15.79
CA ASP A 325 3.56 -17.27 -14.50
C ASP A 325 2.90 -16.42 -13.40
N ILE A 326 2.49 -15.19 -13.71
CA ILE A 326 1.75 -14.33 -12.78
C ILE A 326 0.37 -14.92 -12.47
N ILE A 327 -0.36 -15.41 -13.47
CA ILE A 327 -1.68 -16.03 -13.27
C ILE A 327 -1.55 -17.25 -12.35
N ASP A 328 -0.57 -18.13 -12.62
CA ASP A 328 -0.32 -19.32 -11.79
C ASP A 328 0.06 -18.94 -10.35
N LEU A 329 0.91 -17.92 -10.17
CA LEU A 329 1.25 -17.40 -8.85
C LEU A 329 0.03 -16.89 -8.09
N ILE A 330 -0.85 -16.13 -8.75
CA ILE A 330 -2.07 -15.59 -8.14
C ILE A 330 -3.02 -16.73 -7.76
N LEU A 331 -3.26 -17.69 -8.66
CA LEU A 331 -4.13 -18.84 -8.40
C LEU A 331 -3.60 -19.68 -7.23
N LYS A 332 -2.31 -20.00 -7.22
CA LYS A 332 -1.66 -20.70 -6.09
C LYS A 332 -1.84 -19.93 -4.78
N ARG A 333 -1.71 -18.60 -4.82
CA ARG A 333 -1.90 -17.75 -3.63
C ARG A 333 -3.34 -17.77 -3.14
N ILE A 334 -4.33 -17.72 -4.03
CA ILE A 334 -5.76 -17.83 -3.69
C ILE A 334 -6.03 -19.15 -2.97
N ILE A 335 -5.57 -20.27 -3.53
CA ILE A 335 -5.74 -21.60 -2.93
C ILE A 335 -5.02 -21.72 -1.59
N THR A 336 -3.82 -21.14 -1.46
CA THR A 336 -3.09 -21.12 -0.19
C THR A 336 -3.85 -20.34 0.90
N LEU A 337 -4.54 -19.25 0.52
CA LEU A 337 -5.31 -18.42 1.45
C LEU A 337 -6.69 -19.01 1.81
N LYS A 338 -7.31 -19.72 0.86
CA LYS A 338 -8.61 -20.38 1.01
C LYS A 338 -8.56 -21.82 0.46
N PRO A 339 -7.98 -22.76 1.22
CA PRO A 339 -7.86 -24.16 0.79
C PRO A 339 -9.21 -24.79 0.43
N GLU A 340 -10.31 -24.32 1.03
CA GLU A 340 -11.67 -24.74 0.73
C GLU A 340 -12.04 -24.55 -0.75
N LEU A 341 -11.46 -23.57 -1.46
CA LEU A 341 -11.75 -23.30 -2.88
C LEU A 341 -11.03 -24.26 -3.86
N THR A 342 -10.28 -25.24 -3.36
CA THR A 342 -9.48 -26.15 -4.21
C THR A 342 -10.38 -26.95 -5.17
N GLY A 343 -11.51 -27.47 -4.66
CA GLY A 343 -12.45 -28.25 -5.46
C GLY A 343 -13.11 -27.41 -6.55
N GLU A 344 -13.59 -26.22 -6.19
CA GLU A 344 -14.23 -25.26 -7.07
C GLU A 344 -13.26 -24.77 -8.14
N SER A 345 -12.00 -24.46 -7.77
CA SER A 345 -10.97 -24.04 -8.72
C SER A 345 -10.70 -25.10 -9.79
N LEU A 346 -10.58 -26.37 -9.40
CA LEU A 346 -10.42 -27.49 -10.35
C LEU A 346 -11.65 -27.64 -11.25
N ALA A 347 -12.85 -27.46 -10.72
CA ALA A 347 -14.09 -27.51 -11.49
C ALA A 347 -14.19 -26.34 -12.49
N ILE A 348 -13.85 -25.11 -12.08
CA ILE A 348 -13.84 -23.92 -12.94
C ILE A 348 -12.79 -24.08 -14.05
N ARG A 349 -11.58 -24.56 -13.71
CA ARG A 349 -10.55 -24.86 -14.71
C ARG A 349 -11.08 -25.84 -15.75
N ARG A 350 -11.77 -26.90 -15.32
CA ARG A 350 -12.37 -27.88 -16.23
C ARG A 350 -13.39 -27.22 -17.15
N LYS A 351 -14.31 -26.43 -16.61
CA LYS A 351 -15.32 -25.69 -17.40
C LYS A 351 -14.70 -24.77 -18.45
N VAL A 352 -13.65 -24.04 -18.10
CA VAL A 352 -12.96 -23.14 -19.04
C VAL A 352 -12.29 -23.93 -20.18
N TYR A 353 -11.55 -24.99 -19.86
CA TYR A 353 -10.73 -25.69 -20.85
C TYR A 353 -11.47 -26.77 -21.65
N GLN A 354 -12.51 -27.39 -21.08
CA GLN A 354 -13.29 -28.46 -21.73
C GLN A 354 -14.57 -27.90 -22.33
N ASP A 355 -15.32 -27.12 -21.55
CA ASP A 355 -16.65 -26.64 -21.95
C ASP A 355 -16.60 -25.25 -22.62
N HIS A 356 -15.40 -24.67 -22.78
CA HIS A 356 -15.19 -23.33 -23.35
C HIS A 356 -15.98 -22.21 -22.64
N ALA A 357 -16.33 -22.44 -21.37
CA ALA A 357 -17.08 -21.50 -20.57
C ALA A 357 -16.16 -20.37 -20.08
N LEU A 358 -15.82 -19.41 -20.95
CA LEU A 358 -15.09 -18.20 -20.59
C LEU A 358 -16.02 -17.20 -19.90
N THR A 359 -15.46 -16.21 -19.20
CA THR A 359 -16.27 -15.05 -18.81
C THR A 359 -16.66 -14.24 -20.04
N GLU A 360 -17.81 -13.56 -19.98
CA GLU A 360 -18.44 -12.84 -21.11
C GLU A 360 -17.45 -11.96 -21.88
N TYR A 361 -16.64 -11.15 -21.17
CA TYR A 361 -15.65 -10.29 -21.81
C TYR A 361 -14.63 -11.09 -22.63
N TRP A 362 -14.11 -12.18 -22.06
CA TRP A 362 -13.06 -13.00 -22.68
C TRP A 362 -13.61 -13.81 -23.85
N GLU A 363 -14.87 -14.25 -23.78
CA GLU A 363 -15.57 -14.86 -24.91
C GLU A 363 -15.73 -13.87 -26.09
N ILE A 364 -16.19 -12.65 -25.80
CA ILE A 364 -16.29 -11.58 -26.81
C ILE A 364 -14.91 -11.27 -27.39
N TYR A 365 -13.87 -11.16 -26.54
CA TYR A 365 -12.51 -10.88 -26.96
C TYR A 365 -11.96 -11.98 -27.89
N LEU A 366 -12.12 -13.25 -27.53
CA LEU A 366 -11.70 -14.38 -28.34
C LEU A 366 -12.43 -14.40 -29.69
N SER A 367 -13.76 -14.19 -29.69
CA SER A 367 -14.55 -14.15 -30.92
C SER A 367 -14.09 -13.05 -31.89
N ARG A 368 -13.67 -11.88 -31.37
CA ARG A 368 -13.11 -10.79 -32.18
C ARG A 368 -11.78 -11.19 -32.79
N LEU A 369 -10.89 -11.82 -32.02
CA LEU A 369 -9.61 -12.30 -32.53
C LEU A 369 -9.76 -13.36 -33.63
N MET A 370 -10.73 -14.26 -33.50
CA MET A 370 -11.04 -15.24 -34.54
C MET A 370 -11.59 -14.57 -35.80
N LYS A 371 -12.50 -13.61 -35.67
CA LYS A 371 -13.09 -12.88 -36.81
C LYS A 371 -12.05 -12.12 -37.63
N ILE A 372 -11.05 -11.53 -36.99
CA ILE A 372 -9.97 -10.79 -37.68
C ILE A 372 -8.83 -11.72 -38.15
N GLY A 373 -8.94 -13.03 -37.92
CA GLY A 373 -7.91 -14.01 -38.28
C GLY A 373 -6.63 -13.93 -37.43
N ALA A 374 -6.66 -13.20 -36.33
CA ALA A 374 -5.51 -13.06 -35.43
C ALA A 374 -5.26 -14.33 -34.62
N ILE A 375 -6.29 -15.14 -34.33
CA ILE A 375 -6.19 -16.46 -33.70
C ILE A 375 -7.07 -17.42 -34.48
N ARG A 376 -6.63 -18.66 -34.68
CA ARG A 376 -7.41 -19.72 -35.35
C ARG A 376 -8.07 -20.68 -34.37
#